data_AF-A0A5N5IUG2-F1
#
_entry.id   AF-A0A5N5IUG2-F1
#
_cell.length_a   1.000
_cell.length_b   1.000
_cell.length_c   1.000
_cell.angle_alpha   90.00
_cell.angle_beta   90.00
_cell.angle_gamma   90.00
#
_symmetry.space_group_name_H-M   'P 1'
#
loop_
_entity.id
_entity.type
_entity.pdbx_description
1 polymer ?
#
loop_
_entity_poly.entity_id
_entity_poly.type
_entity_poly.pdbx_seq_one_letter_code
_entity_poly.pdbx_strand_id
1 'polypeptide(L)'
;MTRSTIYSLLVSGMILATQNTFGQMAKEMIDENINGGVSTVDGYVPSMSVTQDGKIAYFSKATYQKPLYGVFSKKELIHEIYRTEYINGKWTNITKMDVCPQHYSAKHPTVSDDGKRLFFASNMKGSYGKYDIYVADINKDGSLGVSKNLGPKVNTKEDELYPNIYNGTLLFFASEGRDGYGGLDLYATQVVQNTLTPSVNLGNHINSDSDDYAIQLSPEKKLGLVVSNRGFNNTISQYTVAYGRPEKQDDYKDIAQRDMDLQTAMNVGSEYKYTDTSFEDK
;
A
#
# COMPACT_ATOMS: atom_id res chain seq x y z
N MET A 1 5.64 1.78 52.13
CA MET A 1 5.44 0.63 51.21
C MET A 1 4.51 1.10 50.10
N THR A 2 4.90 1.96 49.16
CA THR A 2 5.71 1.74 47.94
C THR A 2 5.33 0.51 47.10
N ARG A 3 4.58 0.75 46.01
CA ARG A 3 4.78 0.26 44.61
C ARG A 3 3.56 0.71 43.78
N SER A 4 3.65 1.76 42.96
CA SER A 4 4.20 1.83 41.59
C SER A 4 3.09 1.77 40.53
N THR A 5 2.46 2.91 40.27
CA THR A 5 1.60 3.19 39.11
C THR A 5 2.45 3.78 37.98
N ILE A 6 3.00 2.93 37.12
CA ILE A 6 3.51 3.31 35.79
C ILE A 6 3.33 2.06 34.93
N TYR A 7 2.59 2.15 33.81
CA TYR A 7 2.72 1.40 32.55
C TYR A 7 1.36 1.31 31.84
N SER A 8 1.04 2.29 30.99
CA SER A 8 0.16 2.11 29.80
C SER A 8 -0.06 3.41 29.00
N LEU A 9 0.98 4.25 28.82
CA LEU A 9 0.87 5.49 28.02
C LEU A 9 1.84 5.58 26.83
N LEU A 10 2.61 4.52 26.55
CA LEU A 10 3.65 4.55 25.51
C LEU A 10 3.23 4.00 24.15
N VAL A 11 2.10 3.28 24.05
CA VAL A 11 1.69 2.63 22.78
C VAL A 11 0.64 3.42 22.02
N SER A 12 -0.19 4.25 22.70
CA SER A 12 -1.09 5.19 22.01
C SER A 12 -0.33 6.33 21.32
N GLY A 13 0.83 6.70 21.87
CA GLY A 13 1.69 7.74 21.31
C GLY A 13 2.29 7.40 19.96
N MET A 14 2.67 6.14 19.69
CA MET A 14 3.30 5.78 18.41
C MET A 14 2.33 5.81 17.23
N ILE A 15 1.10 5.33 17.39
CA ILE A 15 0.10 5.30 16.31
C ILE A 15 -0.42 6.71 16.01
N LEU A 16 -0.68 7.52 17.05
CA LEU A 16 -1.03 8.94 16.90
C LEU A 16 0.13 9.77 16.35
N ALA A 17 1.38 9.48 16.75
CA ALA A 17 2.56 10.11 16.16
C ALA A 17 2.65 9.77 14.68
N THR A 18 2.52 8.50 14.27
CA THR A 18 2.57 8.14 12.85
C THR A 18 1.49 8.86 12.03
N GLN A 19 0.24 8.95 12.51
CA GLN A 19 -0.83 9.67 11.80
C GLN A 19 -0.60 11.18 11.71
N ASN A 20 -0.13 11.82 12.79
CA ASN A 20 0.27 13.23 12.76
C ASN A 20 1.47 13.44 11.85
N THR A 21 2.42 12.49 11.80
CA THR A 21 3.57 12.58 10.89
C THR A 21 3.09 12.43 9.45
N PHE A 22 2.31 11.40 9.08
CA PHE A 22 1.76 11.26 7.71
C PHE A 22 0.94 12.46 7.25
N GLY A 23 0.06 13.00 8.11
CA GLY A 23 -0.74 14.19 7.79
C GLY A 23 0.09 15.47 7.70
N GLN A 24 1.08 15.65 8.56
CA GLN A 24 1.96 16.83 8.56
C GLN A 24 3.01 16.76 7.43
N MET A 25 3.54 15.57 7.12
CA MET A 25 4.47 15.32 6.01
C MET A 25 3.78 15.44 4.65
N ALA A 26 2.58 14.87 4.50
CA ALA A 26 1.79 15.06 3.29
C ALA A 26 1.54 16.56 3.09
N LYS A 27 1.16 17.29 4.14
CA LYS A 27 0.96 18.74 4.08
C LYS A 27 2.23 19.52 3.72
N GLU A 28 3.37 19.23 4.35
CA GLU A 28 4.67 19.90 4.05
C GLU A 28 5.17 19.61 2.62
N MET A 29 4.98 18.38 2.12
CA MET A 29 5.30 18.01 0.73
C MET A 29 4.34 18.64 -0.29
N ILE A 30 3.05 18.69 0.06
CA ILE A 30 1.98 19.27 -0.76
C ILE A 30 2.16 20.79 -0.91
N ASP A 31 2.49 21.50 0.17
CA ASP A 31 2.62 22.96 0.17
C ASP A 31 3.92 23.46 -0.50
N GLU A 32 5.05 22.72 -0.38
CA GLU A 32 6.35 23.21 -0.87
C GLU A 32 6.77 22.66 -2.26
N ASN A 33 6.29 21.49 -2.70
CA ASN A 33 6.88 20.78 -3.86
C ASN A 33 5.90 20.25 -4.92
N ILE A 34 4.59 20.42 -4.72
CA ILE A 34 3.56 19.96 -5.65
C ILE A 34 2.77 21.16 -6.21
N ASN A 35 3.38 21.89 -7.15
CA ASN A 35 2.63 22.76 -8.06
C ASN A 35 1.86 21.90 -9.08
N GLY A 36 0.72 21.37 -8.64
CA GLY A 36 -0.21 20.56 -9.41
C GLY A 36 -1.27 20.02 -8.46
N GLY A 37 -2.52 20.43 -8.64
CA GLY A 37 -3.61 20.03 -7.74
C GLY A 37 -3.64 18.51 -7.56
N VAL A 38 -3.80 18.06 -6.32
CA VAL A 38 -4.16 16.68 -6.00
C VAL A 38 -5.59 16.49 -6.53
N SER A 39 -5.71 16.07 -7.78
CA SER A 39 -6.99 16.05 -8.50
C SER A 39 -7.91 15.00 -7.89
N THR A 40 -9.01 15.47 -7.28
CA THR A 40 -10.10 14.67 -6.73
C THR A 40 -11.17 14.34 -7.77
N VAL A 41 -10.81 14.19 -9.05
CA VAL A 41 -11.76 13.76 -10.09
C VAL A 41 -11.60 12.26 -10.43
N ASP A 42 -10.41 11.67 -10.17
CA ASP A 42 -10.10 10.25 -10.43
C ASP A 42 -9.75 9.46 -9.15
N GLY A 43 -10.05 9.98 -7.95
CA GLY A 43 -9.85 9.26 -6.69
C GLY A 43 -8.41 8.90 -6.30
N TYR A 44 -7.41 9.50 -6.94
CA TYR A 44 -5.99 9.25 -6.63
C TYR A 44 -5.59 9.85 -5.27
N VAL A 45 -5.36 8.98 -4.29
CA VAL A 45 -4.70 9.34 -3.03
C VAL A 45 -3.21 9.09 -3.22
N PRO A 46 -2.34 10.12 -3.25
CA PRO A 46 -0.91 9.91 -3.39
C PRO A 46 -0.41 9.05 -2.23
N SER A 47 0.03 7.82 -2.54
CA SER A 47 0.60 6.97 -1.51
C SER A 47 2.04 7.40 -1.23
N MET A 48 2.33 7.56 0.05
CA MET A 48 3.67 7.70 0.57
C MET A 48 3.93 6.55 1.51
N SER A 49 5.11 5.96 1.41
CA SER A 49 5.55 4.91 2.29
C SER A 49 6.87 5.30 2.92
N VAL A 50 6.96 5.14 4.23
CA VAL A 50 8.12 5.55 5.02
C VAL A 50 8.78 4.30 5.59
N THR A 51 10.09 4.25 5.49
CA THR A 51 10.92 3.22 6.14
C THR A 51 10.69 3.20 7.65
N GLN A 52 10.85 2.03 8.27
CA GLN A 52 10.57 1.82 9.69
C GLN A 52 11.38 2.75 10.63
N ASP A 53 12.57 3.17 10.19
CA ASP A 53 13.42 4.10 10.95
C ASP A 53 13.01 5.58 10.78
N GLY A 54 12.02 5.86 9.93
CA GLY A 54 11.48 7.18 9.66
C GLY A 54 12.37 8.08 8.79
N LYS A 55 13.49 7.57 8.25
CA LYS A 55 14.50 8.41 7.59
C LYS A 55 14.32 8.54 6.09
N ILE A 56 13.67 7.57 5.46
CA ILE A 56 13.48 7.54 4.02
C ILE A 56 11.99 7.39 3.73
N ALA A 57 11.49 8.18 2.79
CA ALA A 57 10.15 8.03 2.25
C ALA A 57 10.17 7.85 0.72
N TYR A 58 9.21 7.07 0.22
CA TYR A 58 8.94 6.85 -1.19
C TYR A 58 7.54 7.37 -1.50
N PHE A 59 7.38 8.09 -2.60
CA PHE A 59 6.09 8.65 -3.01
C PHE A 59 5.99 8.72 -4.53
N SER A 60 4.76 8.69 -5.08
CA SER A 60 4.53 8.86 -6.51
C SER A 60 4.04 10.26 -6.88
N LYS A 61 4.62 10.84 -7.92
CA LYS A 61 4.23 12.14 -8.48
C LYS A 61 3.76 11.98 -9.92
N ALA A 62 2.68 12.67 -10.26
CA ALA A 62 2.11 12.68 -11.60
C ALA A 62 2.65 13.85 -12.43
N THR A 63 2.99 13.61 -13.69
CA THR A 63 3.41 14.65 -14.64
C THR A 63 2.81 14.40 -16.02
N TYR A 64 2.39 15.48 -16.69
CA TYR A 64 1.91 15.38 -18.07
C TYR A 64 3.09 15.35 -19.05
N GLN A 65 3.31 14.21 -19.69
CA GLN A 65 4.41 13.97 -20.63
C GLN A 65 3.88 13.74 -22.04
N LYS A 66 4.66 14.08 -23.06
CA LYS A 66 4.34 13.68 -24.44
C LYS A 66 4.58 12.18 -24.58
N PRO A 67 3.69 11.44 -25.27
CA PRO A 67 3.92 10.02 -25.53
C PRO A 67 5.12 9.83 -26.47
N LEU A 68 5.67 8.63 -26.47
CA LEU A 68 6.84 8.26 -27.26
C LEU A 68 6.61 8.45 -28.78
N TYR A 69 5.37 8.31 -29.25
CA TYR A 69 4.99 8.42 -30.66
C TYR A 69 3.85 9.41 -30.87
N GLY A 70 3.82 10.01 -32.07
CA GLY A 70 2.78 10.96 -32.49
C GLY A 70 3.06 12.38 -32.00
N VAL A 71 3.71 13.20 -32.85
CA VAL A 71 4.10 14.59 -32.53
C VAL A 71 2.89 15.44 -32.10
N PHE A 72 1.71 15.15 -32.64
CA PHE A 72 0.46 15.84 -32.35
C PHE A 72 -0.37 15.22 -31.22
N SER A 73 0.06 14.10 -30.64
CA SER A 73 -0.65 13.44 -29.55
C SER A 73 -0.75 14.35 -28.32
N LYS A 74 -1.86 14.26 -27.59
CA LYS A 74 -2.03 14.97 -26.31
C LYS A 74 -1.01 14.44 -25.30
N LYS A 75 -0.71 15.25 -24.28
CA LYS A 75 0.11 14.78 -23.17
C LYS A 75 -0.68 13.75 -22.37
N GLU A 76 0.01 12.73 -21.90
CA GLU A 76 -0.52 11.67 -21.05
C GLU A 76 -0.03 11.88 -19.62
N LEU A 77 -0.84 11.50 -18.65
CA LEU A 77 -0.47 11.56 -17.25
C LEU A 77 0.42 10.36 -16.92
N ILE A 78 1.67 10.63 -16.56
CA ILE A 78 2.67 9.63 -16.18
C ILE A 78 2.99 9.77 -14.69
N HIS A 79 2.91 8.67 -13.96
CA HIS A 79 3.31 8.59 -12.56
C HIS A 79 4.74 8.08 -12.43
N GLU A 80 5.54 8.73 -11.59
CA GLU A 80 6.91 8.34 -11.32
C GLU A 80 7.13 8.27 -9.80
N ILE A 81 7.95 7.31 -9.36
CA ILE A 81 8.28 7.14 -7.95
C ILE A 81 9.54 7.94 -7.62
N TYR A 82 9.51 8.61 -6.47
CA TYR A 82 10.61 9.38 -5.91
C TYR A 82 10.94 8.88 -4.51
N ARG A 83 12.21 9.04 -4.12
CA ARG A 83 12.74 8.84 -2.78
C ARG A 83 13.17 10.17 -2.19
N THR A 84 12.98 10.34 -0.89
CA THR A 84 13.37 11.53 -0.14
C THR A 84 13.91 11.14 1.24
N GLU A 85 14.72 11.99 1.85
CA GLU A 85 15.42 11.73 3.10
C GLU A 85 15.04 12.74 4.18
N TYR A 86 14.86 12.27 5.40
CA TYR A 86 14.60 13.11 6.56
C TYR A 86 15.91 13.44 7.28
N ILE A 87 16.35 14.68 7.12
CA ILE A 87 17.61 15.17 7.66
C ILE A 87 17.33 16.44 8.46
N ASN A 88 17.77 16.48 9.71
CA ASN A 88 17.67 17.66 10.58
C ASN A 88 16.26 18.26 10.68
N GLY A 89 15.23 17.40 10.75
CA GLY A 89 13.85 17.83 10.89
C GLY A 89 13.13 18.14 9.59
N LYS A 90 13.76 17.95 8.41
CA LYS A 90 13.19 18.29 7.10
C LYS A 90 13.38 17.18 6.08
N TRP A 91 12.42 17.06 5.16
CA TRP A 91 12.53 16.23 3.97
C TRP A 91 13.38 16.91 2.90
N THR A 92 14.38 16.22 2.39
CA THR A 92 15.36 16.73 1.43
C THR A 92 15.84 15.61 0.49
N ASN A 93 16.74 15.93 -0.45
CA ASN A 93 17.34 14.95 -1.36
C ASN A 93 16.32 14.16 -2.20
N ILE A 94 15.31 14.84 -2.74
CA ILE A 94 14.30 14.21 -3.60
C ILE A 94 14.97 13.67 -4.88
N THR A 95 14.92 12.37 -5.06
CA THR A 95 15.56 11.64 -6.15
C THR A 95 14.54 10.77 -6.86
N LYS A 96 14.49 10.82 -8.19
CA LYS A 96 13.64 9.92 -8.99
C LYS A 96 14.17 8.50 -8.93
N MET A 97 13.28 7.53 -8.82
CA MET A 97 13.61 6.10 -8.80
C MET A 97 13.41 5.47 -10.18
N ASP A 98 14.39 4.67 -10.61
CA ASP A 98 14.36 3.94 -11.88
C ASP A 98 13.61 2.60 -11.76
N VAL A 99 12.32 2.68 -11.42
CA VAL A 99 11.43 1.52 -11.21
C VAL A 99 10.81 0.97 -12.50
N CYS A 100 10.62 1.82 -13.51
CA CYS A 100 10.00 1.45 -14.77
C CYS A 100 10.62 2.24 -15.94
N PRO A 101 10.54 1.73 -17.18
CA PRO A 101 11.00 2.47 -18.34
C PRO A 101 10.21 3.77 -18.55
N GLN A 102 10.81 4.69 -19.30
CA GLN A 102 10.19 5.96 -19.64
C GLN A 102 8.84 5.77 -20.37
N HIS A 103 7.90 6.69 -20.13
CA HIS A 103 6.53 6.68 -20.66
C HIS A 103 5.60 5.60 -20.08
N TYR A 104 6.09 4.80 -19.12
CA TYR A 104 5.25 3.97 -18.26
C TYR A 104 5.07 4.65 -16.91
N SER A 105 3.96 4.34 -16.25
CA SER A 105 3.63 4.83 -14.93
C SER A 105 4.03 3.81 -13.87
N ALA A 106 4.63 4.30 -12.79
CA ALA A 106 4.76 3.60 -11.53
C ALA A 106 4.15 4.45 -10.41
N LYS A 107 3.23 3.86 -9.66
CA LYS A 107 2.49 4.54 -8.60
C LYS A 107 2.31 3.65 -7.39
N HIS A 108 1.85 4.26 -6.31
CA HIS A 108 1.50 3.59 -5.08
C HIS A 108 2.67 2.82 -4.41
N PRO A 109 3.84 3.44 -4.17
CA PRO A 109 4.96 2.75 -3.54
C PRO A 109 4.65 2.29 -2.12
N THR A 110 5.17 1.11 -1.76
CA THR A 110 5.27 0.62 -0.39
C THR A 110 6.64 -0.02 -0.14
N VAL A 111 7.34 0.44 0.90
CA VAL A 111 8.61 -0.16 1.33
C VAL A 111 8.34 -1.25 2.37
N SER A 112 9.07 -2.35 2.29
CA SER A 112 9.00 -3.41 3.30
C SER A 112 9.55 -2.95 4.65
N ASP A 113 9.07 -3.56 5.72
CA ASP A 113 9.47 -3.24 7.10
C ASP A 113 10.99 -3.31 7.32
N ASP A 114 11.68 -4.22 6.61
CA ASP A 114 13.13 -4.39 6.66
C ASP A 114 13.91 -3.40 5.77
N GLY A 115 13.20 -2.55 5.01
CA GLY A 115 13.77 -1.53 4.13
C GLY A 115 14.42 -2.08 2.86
N LYS A 116 14.22 -3.36 2.51
CA LYS A 116 14.94 -4.04 1.43
C LYS A 116 14.15 -4.23 0.14
N ARG A 117 12.83 -4.04 0.14
CA ARG A 117 12.00 -4.22 -1.04
C ARG A 117 11.06 -3.04 -1.19
N LEU A 118 10.84 -2.62 -2.43
CA LEU A 118 9.86 -1.63 -2.81
C LEU A 118 8.81 -2.30 -3.70
N PHE A 119 7.57 -2.35 -3.24
CA PHE A 119 6.44 -2.79 -4.06
C PHE A 119 5.72 -1.57 -4.62
N PHE A 120 5.15 -1.70 -5.81
CA PHE A 120 4.45 -0.61 -6.49
C PHE A 120 3.56 -1.14 -7.61
N ALA A 121 2.58 -0.34 -8.04
CA ALA A 121 1.74 -0.64 -9.20
C ALA A 121 2.33 -0.02 -10.47
N SER A 122 2.37 -0.76 -11.58
CA SER A 122 2.89 -0.25 -12.84
C SER A 122 2.22 -0.85 -14.08
N ASN A 123 2.12 -0.04 -15.13
CA ASN A 123 1.58 -0.44 -16.43
C ASN A 123 2.69 -0.74 -17.46
N MET A 124 3.85 -1.19 -16.98
CA MET A 124 4.99 -1.56 -17.83
C MET A 124 4.61 -2.54 -18.94
N LYS A 125 5.33 -2.47 -20.06
CA LYS A 125 5.15 -3.47 -21.12
C LYS A 125 5.37 -4.89 -20.57
N GLY A 126 4.41 -5.76 -20.79
CA GLY A 126 4.44 -7.14 -20.29
C GLY A 126 3.67 -7.35 -18.98
N SER A 127 3.03 -6.31 -18.44
CA SER A 127 1.97 -6.47 -17.44
C SER A 127 0.84 -7.37 -17.98
N TYR A 128 0.19 -8.08 -17.06
CA TYR A 128 -1.01 -8.88 -17.31
C TYR A 128 -2.23 -7.99 -17.58
N GLY A 129 -2.34 -6.88 -16.85
CA GLY A 129 -3.49 -5.99 -16.88
C GLY A 129 -3.14 -4.54 -17.16
N LYS A 130 -4.02 -3.64 -16.70
CA LYS A 130 -3.88 -2.19 -16.87
C LYS A 130 -2.78 -1.65 -15.96
N TYR A 131 -2.76 -2.09 -14.71
CA TYR A 131 -1.67 -1.90 -13.76
C TYR A 131 -1.48 -3.19 -12.97
N ASP A 132 -0.23 -3.60 -12.82
CA ASP A 132 0.14 -4.79 -12.08
C ASP A 132 1.00 -4.40 -10.88
N ILE A 133 0.99 -5.21 -9.83
CA ILE A 133 1.95 -5.11 -8.72
C ILE A 133 3.30 -5.69 -9.14
N TYR A 134 4.32 -4.86 -8.98
CA TYR A 134 5.73 -5.18 -9.12
C TYR A 134 6.45 -5.05 -7.79
N VAL A 135 7.62 -5.69 -7.70
CA VAL A 135 8.57 -5.54 -6.59
C VAL A 135 9.99 -5.34 -7.12
N ALA A 136 10.74 -4.44 -6.49
CA ALA A 136 12.17 -4.25 -6.74
C ALA A 136 12.96 -4.34 -5.42
N ASP A 137 14.15 -4.93 -5.48
CA ASP A 137 15.06 -4.95 -4.34
C ASP A 137 15.71 -3.57 -4.16
N ILE A 138 15.87 -3.14 -2.92
CA ILE A 138 16.54 -1.90 -2.54
C ILE A 138 17.98 -2.24 -2.17
N ASN A 139 18.91 -1.76 -2.97
CA ASN A 139 20.34 -1.94 -2.73
C ASN A 139 20.80 -1.08 -1.55
N LYS A 140 21.98 -1.40 -1.01
CA LYS A 140 22.56 -0.67 0.14
C LYS A 140 22.80 0.82 -0.13
N ASP A 141 22.99 1.20 -1.39
CA ASP A 141 23.15 2.58 -1.82
C ASP A 141 21.81 3.30 -2.09
N GLY A 142 20.68 2.62 -1.89
CA GLY A 142 19.33 3.13 -2.14
C GLY A 142 18.87 3.00 -3.59
N SER A 143 19.73 2.53 -4.51
CA SER A 143 19.32 2.20 -5.88
C SER A 143 18.37 0.99 -5.88
N LEU A 144 17.59 0.84 -6.95
CA LEU A 144 16.67 -0.28 -7.09
C LEU A 144 17.23 -1.31 -8.07
N GLY A 145 17.04 -2.58 -7.74
CA GLY A 145 17.24 -3.69 -8.65
C GLY A 145 16.15 -3.74 -9.73
N VAL A 146 16.24 -4.77 -10.59
CA VAL A 146 15.26 -4.99 -11.65
C VAL A 146 13.88 -5.28 -11.05
N SER A 147 12.88 -4.52 -11.48
CA SER A 147 11.49 -4.70 -11.11
C SER A 147 10.92 -6.02 -11.63
N LYS A 148 10.37 -6.82 -10.73
CA LYS A 148 9.78 -8.15 -11.01
C LYS A 148 8.27 -8.08 -10.84
N ASN A 149 7.52 -8.56 -11.83
CA ASN A 149 6.07 -8.68 -11.76
C ASN A 149 5.69 -9.81 -10.78
N LEU A 150 4.68 -9.62 -9.94
CA LEU A 150 4.25 -10.64 -8.97
C LEU A 150 3.41 -11.79 -9.57
N GLY A 151 3.21 -11.82 -10.88
CA GLY A 151 2.57 -12.93 -11.57
C GLY A 151 1.06 -13.07 -11.30
N PRO A 152 0.43 -14.13 -11.84
CA PRO A 152 -1.03 -14.24 -11.91
C PRO A 152 -1.70 -14.53 -10.56
N LYS A 153 -0.91 -14.90 -9.54
CA LYS A 153 -1.43 -15.07 -8.17
C LYS A 153 -1.85 -13.73 -7.55
N VAL A 154 -1.25 -12.62 -8.00
CA VAL A 154 -1.58 -11.26 -7.58
C VAL A 154 -2.25 -10.50 -8.72
N ASN A 155 -1.62 -10.48 -9.89
CA ASN A 155 -2.03 -9.66 -11.02
C ASN A 155 -3.07 -10.35 -11.91
N THR A 156 -3.95 -9.55 -12.50
CA THR A 156 -5.05 -9.97 -13.36
C THR A 156 -5.01 -9.20 -14.69
N LYS A 157 -6.11 -9.20 -15.45
CA LYS A 157 -6.23 -8.40 -16.67
C LYS A 157 -6.68 -6.96 -16.41
N GLU A 158 -7.10 -6.66 -15.18
CA GLU A 158 -7.60 -5.33 -14.80
C GLU A 158 -6.56 -4.57 -13.97
N ASP A 159 -6.99 -3.69 -13.07
CA ASP A 159 -6.11 -2.89 -12.23
C ASP A 159 -5.82 -3.58 -10.88
N GLU A 160 -4.54 -3.78 -10.57
CA GLU A 160 -4.04 -4.06 -9.23
C GLU A 160 -3.24 -2.87 -8.69
N LEU A 161 -3.68 -2.35 -7.56
CA LEU A 161 -3.27 -1.06 -7.03
C LEU A 161 -2.99 -1.12 -5.52
N TYR A 162 -2.36 -0.05 -5.01
CA TYR A 162 -2.20 0.22 -3.58
C TYR A 162 -1.59 -0.95 -2.78
N PRO A 163 -0.43 -1.49 -3.20
CA PRO A 163 0.23 -2.53 -2.42
C PRO A 163 0.57 -2.00 -1.03
N ASN A 164 0.38 -2.82 -0.01
CA ASN A 164 0.79 -2.56 1.36
C ASN A 164 1.29 -3.86 2.00
N ILE A 165 2.51 -3.86 2.52
CA ILE A 165 3.11 -5.04 3.14
C ILE A 165 3.06 -4.91 4.66
N TYR A 166 2.68 -5.99 5.34
CA TYR A 166 2.62 -6.10 6.79
C TYR A 166 3.49 -7.25 7.29
N ASN A 167 4.25 -7.02 8.38
CA ASN A 167 5.20 -7.96 8.98
C ASN A 167 6.17 -8.57 7.94
N GLY A 168 6.47 -7.84 6.88
CA GLY A 168 7.35 -8.25 5.79
C GLY A 168 6.86 -9.39 4.87
N THR A 169 5.75 -10.08 5.18
CA THR A 169 5.30 -11.24 4.38
C THR A 169 3.85 -11.13 3.92
N LEU A 170 2.97 -10.40 4.61
CA LEU A 170 1.57 -10.32 4.24
C LEU A 170 1.33 -9.09 3.36
N LEU A 171 1.15 -9.31 2.05
CA LEU A 171 0.90 -8.26 1.08
C LEU A 171 -0.61 -8.07 0.88
N PHE A 172 -1.08 -6.88 1.20
CA PHE A 172 -2.40 -6.37 0.83
C PHE A 172 -2.32 -5.60 -0.48
N PHE A 173 -3.38 -5.63 -1.26
CA PHE A 173 -3.55 -4.84 -2.48
C PHE A 173 -5.03 -4.74 -2.84
N ALA A 174 -5.38 -3.73 -3.62
CA ALA A 174 -6.71 -3.59 -4.20
C ALA A 174 -6.72 -4.13 -5.64
N SER A 175 -7.80 -4.80 -6.06
CA SER A 175 -7.94 -5.40 -7.40
C SER A 175 -9.35 -5.21 -7.96
N GLU A 176 -9.44 -4.87 -9.25
CA GLU A 176 -10.71 -4.83 -10.02
C GLU A 176 -10.99 -6.14 -10.80
N GLY A 177 -10.00 -7.05 -10.87
CA GLY A 177 -10.05 -8.17 -11.81
C GLY A 177 -10.43 -9.51 -11.21
N ARG A 178 -11.04 -9.51 -10.02
CA ARG A 178 -11.37 -10.70 -9.23
C ARG A 178 -12.80 -10.61 -8.70
N ASP A 179 -13.39 -11.76 -8.37
CA ASP A 179 -14.72 -11.81 -7.74
C ASP A 179 -14.71 -11.08 -6.38
N GLY A 180 -15.48 -10.01 -6.29
CA GLY A 180 -15.54 -9.16 -5.10
C GLY A 180 -16.91 -8.52 -4.93
N TYR A 181 -16.96 -7.39 -4.23
CA TYR A 181 -18.19 -6.74 -3.81
C TYR A 181 -18.44 -5.42 -4.54
N GLY A 182 -17.38 -4.76 -5.02
CA GLY A 182 -17.43 -3.42 -5.58
C GLY A 182 -16.58 -3.26 -6.85
N GLY A 183 -15.97 -2.09 -7.00
CA GLY A 183 -15.00 -1.83 -8.07
C GLY A 183 -13.64 -2.39 -7.69
N LEU A 184 -12.86 -1.60 -6.96
CA LEU A 184 -11.66 -2.09 -6.28
C LEU A 184 -12.03 -2.82 -4.98
N ASP A 185 -11.61 -4.07 -4.86
CA ASP A 185 -11.74 -4.86 -3.63
C ASP A 185 -10.36 -5.18 -3.04
N LEU A 186 -10.26 -5.23 -1.72
CA LEU A 186 -9.03 -5.59 -1.01
C LEU A 186 -8.83 -7.11 -0.95
N TYR A 187 -7.60 -7.51 -1.27
CA TYR A 187 -7.09 -8.87 -1.21
C TYR A 187 -5.82 -8.94 -0.38
N ALA A 188 -5.47 -10.15 0.06
CA ALA A 188 -4.19 -10.43 0.70
C ALA A 188 -3.53 -11.70 0.15
N THR A 189 -2.20 -11.70 0.11
CA THR A 189 -1.37 -12.86 -0.20
C THR A 189 -0.13 -12.91 0.68
N GLN A 190 0.40 -14.11 0.93
CA GLN A 190 1.68 -14.31 1.59
C GLN A 190 2.83 -14.30 0.57
N VAL A 191 3.86 -13.52 0.89
CA VAL A 191 5.12 -13.36 0.15
C VAL A 191 6.23 -14.04 0.98
N VAL A 192 6.37 -15.35 0.84
CA VAL A 192 7.29 -16.17 1.66
C VAL A 192 8.27 -16.90 0.76
N GLN A 193 9.58 -16.81 1.05
CA GLN A 193 10.65 -17.51 0.29
C GLN A 193 10.51 -17.35 -1.24
N ASN A 194 10.24 -16.11 -1.68
CA ASN A 194 9.95 -15.76 -3.08
C ASN A 194 8.78 -16.54 -3.69
N THR A 195 7.86 -17.03 -2.90
CA THR A 195 6.66 -17.68 -3.40
C THR A 195 5.47 -16.87 -2.94
N LEU A 196 4.48 -16.77 -3.81
CA LEU A 196 3.20 -16.19 -3.50
C LEU A 196 2.20 -17.31 -3.23
N THR A 197 1.39 -17.14 -2.19
CA THR A 197 0.16 -17.93 -2.06
C THR A 197 -0.91 -17.39 -3.01
N PRO A 198 -1.96 -18.14 -3.30
CA PRO A 198 -3.16 -17.56 -3.91
C PRO A 198 -3.65 -16.37 -3.09
N SER A 199 -4.08 -15.32 -3.78
CA SER A 199 -4.67 -14.15 -3.12
C SER A 199 -6.08 -14.45 -2.62
N VAL A 200 -6.42 -13.90 -1.47
CA VAL A 200 -7.68 -14.13 -0.76
C VAL A 200 -8.43 -12.81 -0.61
N ASN A 201 -9.71 -12.78 -0.95
CA ASN A 201 -10.57 -11.61 -0.75
C ASN A 201 -10.80 -11.37 0.75
N LEU A 202 -10.79 -10.11 1.19
CA LEU A 202 -10.93 -9.77 2.61
C LEU A 202 -12.38 -9.73 3.14
N GLY A 203 -13.36 -10.14 2.34
CA GLY A 203 -14.76 -10.28 2.75
C GLY A 203 -15.53 -8.96 2.82
N ASN A 204 -16.86 -9.05 2.87
CA ASN A 204 -17.81 -7.93 2.78
C ASN A 204 -17.86 -6.98 4.00
N HIS A 205 -17.00 -7.20 4.99
CA HIS A 205 -16.88 -6.31 6.14
C HIS A 205 -15.70 -5.37 6.01
N ILE A 206 -14.64 -5.84 5.35
CA ILE A 206 -13.53 -5.00 4.93
C ILE A 206 -13.85 -4.37 3.58
N ASN A 207 -14.39 -5.14 2.65
CA ASN A 207 -14.83 -4.69 1.33
C ASN A 207 -16.30 -4.24 1.35
N SER A 208 -16.68 -3.45 0.36
CA SER A 208 -17.99 -2.82 0.20
C SER A 208 -18.47 -2.88 -1.25
N ASP A 209 -19.65 -2.34 -1.54
CA ASP A 209 -20.17 -2.18 -2.90
C ASP A 209 -19.52 -1.01 -3.68
N SER A 210 -18.47 -0.42 -3.10
CA SER A 210 -17.73 0.74 -3.60
C SER A 210 -16.26 0.38 -3.83
N ASP A 211 -15.38 1.35 -4.10
CA ASP A 211 -13.94 1.11 -4.18
C ASP A 211 -13.28 1.13 -2.79
N ASP A 212 -12.51 0.08 -2.53
CA ASP A 212 -11.72 -0.12 -1.33
C ASP A 212 -10.23 -0.17 -1.68
N TYR A 213 -9.54 0.92 -1.36
CA TYR A 213 -8.24 1.23 -1.91
C TYR A 213 -7.08 0.64 -1.11
N ALA A 214 -7.11 0.76 0.22
CA ALA A 214 -6.00 0.32 1.06
C ALA A 214 -6.48 -0.07 2.46
N ILE A 215 -5.69 -0.92 3.13
CA ILE A 215 -5.92 -1.30 4.53
C ILE A 215 -4.64 -1.21 5.35
N GLN A 216 -4.76 -0.75 6.59
CA GLN A 216 -3.73 -0.88 7.61
C GLN A 216 -4.29 -1.67 8.80
N LEU A 217 -3.59 -2.73 9.21
CA LEU A 217 -4.02 -3.58 10.32
C LEU A 217 -3.42 -3.14 11.67
N SER A 218 -4.20 -3.36 12.73
CA SER A 218 -3.78 -3.38 14.14
C SER A 218 -4.18 -4.72 14.78
N PRO A 219 -3.40 -5.81 14.56
CA PRO A 219 -3.77 -7.15 15.01
C PRO A 219 -3.97 -7.28 16.52
N GLU A 220 -3.21 -6.54 17.30
CA GLU A 220 -3.33 -6.50 18.76
C GLU A 220 -4.69 -5.94 19.22
N LYS A 221 -5.31 -5.07 18.41
CA LYS A 221 -6.64 -4.49 18.66
C LYS A 221 -7.76 -5.19 17.92
N LYS A 222 -7.42 -6.06 16.97
CA LYS A 222 -8.36 -6.70 16.05
C LYS A 222 -9.15 -5.68 15.21
N LEU A 223 -8.44 -4.64 14.75
CA LEU A 223 -9.00 -3.52 13.98
C LEU A 223 -8.20 -3.26 12.71
N GLY A 224 -8.87 -2.91 11.62
CA GLY A 224 -8.29 -2.43 10.39
C GLY A 224 -8.77 -1.00 10.08
N LEU A 225 -7.92 -0.19 9.45
CA LEU A 225 -8.30 1.09 8.87
C LEU A 225 -8.34 0.93 7.35
N VAL A 226 -9.52 1.06 6.77
CA VAL A 226 -9.77 0.89 5.34
C VAL A 226 -9.97 2.25 4.69
N VAL A 227 -9.22 2.55 3.63
CA VAL A 227 -9.46 3.72 2.77
C VAL A 227 -10.46 3.33 1.71
N SER A 228 -11.61 3.99 1.66
CA SER A 228 -12.73 3.62 0.78
C SER A 228 -13.49 4.84 0.30
N ASN A 229 -14.13 4.76 -0.87
CA ASN A 229 -15.10 5.76 -1.31
C ASN A 229 -16.56 5.41 -0.96
N ARG A 230 -16.82 4.45 -0.05
CA ARG A 230 -18.17 4.09 0.45
C ARG A 230 -18.94 5.22 1.18
N GLY A 231 -18.38 6.41 1.25
CA GLY A 231 -18.99 7.58 1.90
C GLY A 231 -20.08 8.22 1.06
N PHE A 232 -20.80 9.15 1.66
CA PHE A 232 -21.80 9.95 0.94
C PHE A 232 -21.19 10.63 -0.29
N ASN A 233 -21.86 10.56 -1.44
CA ASN A 233 -21.37 11.07 -2.73
C ASN A 233 -20.00 10.53 -3.16
N ASN A 234 -19.71 9.25 -2.86
CA ASN A 234 -18.45 8.59 -3.20
C ASN A 234 -17.22 9.30 -2.61
N THR A 235 -17.38 9.89 -1.43
CA THR A 235 -16.28 10.58 -0.75
C THR A 235 -15.27 9.56 -0.25
N ILE A 236 -14.00 9.74 -0.63
CA ILE A 236 -12.88 8.92 -0.11
C ILE A 236 -12.64 9.28 1.36
N SER A 237 -12.66 8.28 2.23
CA SER A 237 -12.46 8.43 3.68
C SER A 237 -11.83 7.18 4.29
N GLN A 238 -11.33 7.32 5.53
CA GLN A 238 -10.84 6.19 6.32
C GLN A 238 -11.95 5.65 7.23
N TYR A 239 -12.16 4.34 7.18
CA TYR A 239 -13.17 3.61 7.94
C TYR A 239 -12.48 2.63 8.87
N THR A 240 -12.89 2.61 10.14
CA THR A 240 -12.41 1.59 11.08
C THR A 240 -13.30 0.36 10.98
N VAL A 241 -12.71 -0.80 10.74
CA VAL A 241 -13.39 -2.09 10.66
C VAL A 241 -12.84 -3.03 11.73
N ALA A 242 -13.70 -3.75 12.44
CA ALA A 242 -13.27 -4.75 13.41
C ALA A 242 -13.23 -6.13 12.76
N TYR A 243 -12.11 -6.85 12.91
CA TYR A 243 -11.96 -8.22 12.40
C TYR A 243 -11.71 -9.22 13.53
N GLY A 244 -12.51 -10.28 13.62
CA GLY A 244 -12.24 -11.38 14.58
C GLY A 244 -12.62 -11.11 16.05
N ARG A 245 -13.56 -10.21 16.33
CA ARG A 245 -14.26 -10.16 17.63
C ARG A 245 -15.49 -11.08 17.60
N PRO A 246 -15.69 -11.99 18.58
CA PRO A 246 -16.91 -12.77 18.67
C PRO A 246 -18.11 -11.89 19.05
N GLU A 247 -19.27 -12.17 18.45
CA GLU A 247 -20.58 -11.48 18.48
C GLU A 247 -21.14 -11.02 19.84
N LYS A 248 -20.52 -11.32 20.98
CA LYS A 248 -21.14 -11.10 22.30
C LYS A 248 -20.43 -10.03 23.11
N GLN A 249 -20.50 -8.78 22.66
CA GLN A 249 -20.87 -7.64 23.51
C GLN A 249 -20.94 -6.38 22.65
N ASP A 250 -22.07 -5.68 22.74
CA ASP A 250 -22.33 -4.30 22.31
C ASP A 250 -22.84 -4.08 20.87
N ASP A 251 -23.80 -3.16 20.78
CA ASP A 251 -24.63 -2.70 19.65
C ASP A 251 -23.89 -2.17 18.39
N TYR A 252 -22.61 -2.50 18.22
CA TYR A 252 -21.84 -2.10 17.03
C TYR A 252 -22.13 -3.02 15.85
N LYS A 253 -22.72 -2.46 14.79
CA LYS A 253 -23.01 -3.13 13.51
C LYS A 253 -21.76 -3.40 12.64
N ASP A 254 -20.57 -3.07 13.13
CA ASP A 254 -19.30 -3.11 12.37
C ASP A 254 -18.44 -4.35 12.65
N ILE A 255 -19.06 -5.47 13.06
CA ILE A 255 -18.37 -6.72 13.36
C ILE A 255 -18.24 -7.55 12.08
N ALA A 256 -17.00 -7.82 11.65
CA ALA A 256 -16.76 -8.78 10.58
C ALA A 256 -17.09 -10.21 11.02
N GLN A 257 -18.09 -10.84 10.38
CA GLN A 257 -18.42 -12.25 10.60
C GLN A 257 -17.25 -13.13 10.19
N ARG A 258 -16.65 -13.80 11.18
CA ARG A 258 -15.74 -14.96 11.04
C ARG A 258 -14.86 -14.90 9.77
N ASP A 259 -13.95 -13.93 9.69
CA ASP A 259 -12.92 -13.90 8.63
C ASP A 259 -11.94 -15.06 8.78
N MET A 260 -12.37 -16.29 8.49
CA MET A 260 -11.46 -17.43 8.34
C MET A 260 -10.42 -17.12 7.27
N ASP A 261 -10.75 -16.30 6.28
CA ASP A 261 -9.90 -15.95 5.15
C ASP A 261 -8.76 -14.99 5.54
N LEU A 262 -9.05 -13.85 6.21
CA LEU A 262 -8.01 -12.98 6.75
C LEU A 262 -7.21 -13.68 7.86
N GLN A 263 -7.87 -14.44 8.74
CA GLN A 263 -7.18 -15.21 9.78
C GLN A 263 -6.28 -16.29 9.16
N THR A 264 -6.70 -16.96 8.09
CA THR A 264 -5.87 -17.92 7.34
C THR A 264 -4.69 -17.19 6.71
N ALA A 265 -4.92 -16.04 6.08
CA ALA A 265 -3.84 -15.22 5.53
C ALA A 265 -2.84 -14.80 6.63
N MET A 266 -3.29 -14.41 7.83
CA MET A 266 -2.40 -14.01 8.94
C MET A 266 -1.69 -15.18 9.63
N ASN A 267 -2.31 -16.36 9.73
CA ASN A 267 -1.79 -17.50 10.52
C ASN A 267 -0.74 -18.35 9.80
N VAL A 268 -0.51 -18.15 8.50
CA VAL A 268 0.44 -18.96 7.71
C VAL A 268 1.92 -18.55 7.94
N GLY A 269 2.22 -17.50 8.72
CA GLY A 269 3.53 -16.82 8.67
C GLY A 269 4.47 -16.88 9.88
N SER A 270 4.17 -17.55 11.00
CA SER A 270 4.88 -17.31 12.27
C SER A 270 6.35 -17.79 12.39
N GLU A 271 6.97 -18.39 11.36
CA GLU A 271 8.38 -18.87 11.45
C GLU A 271 9.30 -18.59 10.25
N TYR A 272 8.92 -17.75 9.27
CA TYR A 272 9.70 -17.68 8.02
C TYR A 272 10.65 -16.47 7.93
N LYS A 273 11.94 -16.75 7.71
CA LYS A 273 13.00 -15.77 7.41
C LYS A 273 13.09 -15.48 5.90
N TYR A 274 13.44 -14.23 5.58
CA TYR A 274 13.70 -13.71 4.23
C TYR A 274 14.74 -14.53 3.45
N THR A 275 14.57 -14.66 2.13
CA THR A 275 15.58 -15.18 1.18
C THR A 275 15.67 -14.29 -0.06
N ASP A 276 16.83 -14.27 -0.73
CA ASP A 276 17.12 -13.51 -1.97
C ASP A 276 16.30 -13.99 -3.17
N THR A 277 15.92 -13.05 -4.05
CA THR A 277 14.74 -13.06 -4.93
C THR A 277 14.86 -13.84 -6.26
N SER A 278 13.97 -14.82 -6.43
CA SER A 278 13.48 -15.40 -7.69
C SER A 278 12.08 -15.99 -7.41
N PHE A 279 11.02 -15.35 -7.94
CA PHE A 279 9.68 -15.93 -7.86
C PHE A 279 9.58 -17.03 -8.90
N GLU A 280 9.52 -18.29 -8.45
CA GLU A 280 9.35 -19.44 -9.34
C GLU A 280 7.87 -19.83 -9.38
N ASP A 281 7.29 -19.81 -10.57
CA ASP A 281 6.09 -20.58 -10.86
C ASP A 281 6.52 -22.06 -10.94
N LYS A 282 6.08 -22.87 -9.98
CA LYS A 282 6.11 -24.33 -10.08
C LYS A 282 4.77 -24.84 -10.57
#